data_AF-K2BTU8-F1
#
_entry.id   AF-K2BTU8-F1
#
_cell.length_a   1.000
_cell.length_b   1.000
_cell.length_c   1.000
_cell.angle_alpha   90.00
_cell.angle_beta   90.00
_cell.angle_gamma   90.00
#
_symmetry.space_group_name_H-M   'P 1'
#
loop_
_entity.id
_entity.type
_entity.pdbx_description
1 polymer ?
#
loop_
_entity_poly.entity_id
_entity_poly.type
_entity_poly.pdbx_seq_one_letter_code
_entity_poly.pdbx_strand_id
1 'polypeptide(L)'
;MRGKSKWIIESIESLLKLDDFPTLVEIAEDMDQLSDMVSIRLPESLMMRIEKAIIQIRKQYPTIEGVKSNLIRASIIQRLLREATSVTEV
;
A
#
# COMPACT_ATOMS: atom_id res chain seq x y z
N MET A 1 4.36 -19.20 -4.64
CA MET A 1 5.06 -17.89 -4.58
C MET A 1 4.53 -16.86 -5.59
N ARG A 2 4.31 -17.20 -6.88
CA ARG A 2 3.80 -16.26 -7.92
C ARG A 2 2.48 -15.54 -7.55
N GLY A 3 1.55 -16.22 -6.88
CA GLY A 3 0.27 -15.62 -6.46
C GLY A 3 0.41 -14.51 -5.43
N LYS A 4 1.31 -14.66 -4.43
CA LYS A 4 1.51 -13.66 -3.37
C LYS A 4 2.07 -12.35 -3.92
N SER A 5 3.09 -12.42 -4.77
CA SER A 5 3.68 -11.21 -5.39
C SER A 5 2.68 -10.51 -6.31
N LYS A 6 1.93 -11.28 -7.12
CA LYS A 6 0.87 -10.71 -7.97
C LYS A 6 -0.22 -10.04 -7.13
N TRP A 7 -0.66 -10.69 -6.06
CA TRP A 7 -1.67 -10.13 -5.15
C TRP A 7 -1.19 -8.82 -4.53
N ILE A 8 0.06 -8.74 -4.04
CA ILE A 8 0.61 -7.48 -3.51
C ILE A 8 0.69 -6.38 -4.60
N ILE A 9 1.12 -6.72 -5.81
CA ILE A 9 1.18 -5.78 -6.94
C ILE A 9 -0.20 -5.17 -7.20
N GLU A 10 -1.22 -6.01 -7.32
CA GLU A 10 -2.61 -5.58 -7.54
C GLU A 10 -3.15 -4.74 -6.37
N SER A 11 -2.76 -5.06 -5.13
CA SER A 11 -3.11 -4.27 -3.95
C SER A 11 -2.54 -2.85 -4.05
N ILE A 12 -1.25 -2.73 -4.38
CA ILE A 12 -0.60 -1.42 -4.58
C ILE A 12 -1.29 -0.65 -5.71
N GLU A 13 -1.55 -1.30 -6.84
CA GLU A 13 -2.22 -0.66 -7.97
C GLU A 13 -3.62 -0.16 -7.63
N SER A 14 -4.34 -0.90 -6.78
CA SER A 14 -5.69 -0.54 -6.33
C SER A 14 -5.67 0.61 -5.33
N LEU A 15 -4.71 0.61 -4.39
CA LEU A 15 -4.50 1.71 -3.46
C LEU A 15 -4.22 3.02 -4.20
N LEU A 16 -3.31 2.99 -5.19
CA LEU A 16 -2.92 4.17 -5.97
C LEU A 16 -4.03 4.73 -6.89
N LYS A 17 -5.20 4.10 -6.95
CA LYS A 17 -6.39 4.60 -7.65
C LYS A 17 -7.35 5.36 -6.74
N LEU A 18 -7.14 5.33 -5.42
CA LEU A 18 -7.96 6.07 -4.47
C LEU A 18 -7.46 7.50 -4.38
N ASP A 19 -8.37 8.47 -4.33
CA ASP A 19 -7.98 9.88 -4.24
C ASP A 19 -7.35 10.22 -2.87
N ASP A 20 -7.80 9.54 -1.81
CA ASP A 20 -7.40 9.73 -0.42
C ASP A 20 -6.27 8.78 0.03
N PHE A 21 -5.63 8.08 -0.92
CA PHE A 21 -4.55 7.15 -0.60
C PHE A 21 -3.43 7.74 0.29
N PRO A 22 -3.02 9.03 0.19
CA PRO A 22 -1.96 9.55 1.04
C PRO A 22 -2.31 9.47 2.53
N THR A 23 -3.57 9.69 2.89
CA THR A 23 -4.06 9.57 4.26
C THR A 23 -4.00 8.12 4.75
N LEU A 24 -4.35 7.16 3.89
CA LEU A 24 -4.21 5.73 4.22
C LEU A 24 -2.76 5.31 4.47
N VAL A 25 -1.81 5.95 3.78
CA VAL A 25 -0.37 5.69 3.98
C VAL A 25 0.13 6.28 5.29
N GLU A 26 -0.37 7.46 5.69
CA GLU A 26 -0.05 8.06 6.98
C GLU A 26 -0.57 7.19 8.14
N ILE A 27 -1.83 6.76 8.09
CA ILE A 27 -2.39 5.84 9.09
C ILE A 27 -1.58 4.55 9.21
N ALA A 28 -1.04 4.04 8.11
CA ALA A 28 -0.23 2.82 8.11
C ALA A 28 1.17 2.98 8.74
N GLU A 29 1.59 4.20 9.08
CA GLU A 29 2.80 4.45 9.89
C GLU A 29 2.61 3.97 11.32
N ASP A 30 1.42 4.20 11.89
CA ASP A 30 1.08 3.86 13.28
C ASP A 30 0.62 2.40 13.45
N MET A 31 0.56 1.63 12.36
CA MET A 31 0.11 0.25 12.39
C MET A 31 1.28 -0.71 12.64
N ASP A 32 1.32 -1.30 13.84
CA ASP A 32 2.28 -2.35 14.23
C ASP A 32 2.05 -3.71 13.52
N GLN A 33 1.14 -3.76 12.55
CA GLN A 33 0.76 -4.97 11.83
C GLN A 33 1.62 -5.12 10.56
N LEU A 34 1.95 -6.36 10.17
CA LEU A 34 2.82 -6.69 9.03
C LEU A 34 4.29 -6.25 9.21
N SER A 35 4.96 -6.84 10.22
CA SER A 35 6.40 -6.68 10.47
C SER A 35 7.29 -7.62 9.64
N ASP A 36 6.70 -8.61 8.96
CA ASP A 36 7.47 -9.60 8.20
C ASP A 36 8.17 -8.96 7.00
N MET A 37 9.47 -9.27 6.86
CA MET A 37 10.23 -8.84 5.69
C MET A 37 9.78 -9.61 4.46
N VAL A 38 9.32 -8.90 3.44
CA VAL A 38 8.92 -9.49 2.15
C VAL A 38 9.75 -8.89 1.02
N SER A 39 10.28 -9.75 0.17
CA SER A 39 10.92 -9.35 -1.10
C SER A 39 9.97 -9.61 -2.26
N ILE A 40 9.65 -8.55 -3.01
CA ILE A 40 8.82 -8.60 -4.21
C ILE A 40 9.52 -7.89 -5.37
N ARG A 41 9.46 -8.49 -6.56
CA ARG A 41 9.87 -7.81 -7.79
C ARG A 41 8.68 -7.05 -8.35
N LEU A 42 8.82 -5.73 -8.44
CA LEU A 42 7.80 -4.85 -9.00
C LEU A 42 8.10 -4.53 -10.48
N PRO A 43 7.09 -4.44 -11.34
CA PRO A 43 7.26 -3.89 -12.69
C PRO A 43 7.80 -2.45 -12.62
N GLU A 44 8.67 -2.09 -13.56
CA GLU A 44 9.28 -0.76 -13.62
C GLU A 44 8.24 0.36 -13.71
N SER A 45 7.18 0.16 -14.49
CA SER A 45 6.06 1.09 -14.59
C SER A 45 5.36 1.36 -13.26
N LEU A 46 5.17 0.32 -12.45
CA LEU A 46 4.60 0.45 -11.10
C LEU A 46 5.57 1.14 -10.16
N MET A 47 6.87 0.83 -10.25
CA MET A 47 7.91 1.52 -9.48
C MET A 47 7.90 3.02 -9.74
N MET A 48 7.82 3.47 -10.99
CA MET A 48 7.72 4.90 -11.32
C MET A 48 6.49 5.57 -10.70
N ARG A 49 5.35 4.85 -10.64
CA ARG A 49 4.13 5.37 -9.99
C ARG A 49 4.30 5.46 -8.47
N ILE A 50 4.95 4.48 -7.85
CA ILE A 50 5.29 4.51 -6.43
C ILE A 50 6.18 5.70 -6.10
N GLU A 51 7.23 5.97 -6.88
CA GLU A 51 8.11 7.13 -6.64
C GLU A 51 7.35 8.46 -6.73
N LYS A 52 6.43 8.61 -7.70
CA LYS A 52 5.55 9.79 -7.77
C LYS A 52 4.64 9.90 -6.56
N ALA A 53 4.06 8.78 -6.12
CA ALA A 53 3.22 8.74 -4.93
C ALA A 53 4.00 9.11 -3.66
N ILE A 54 5.25 8.65 -3.52
CA ILE A 54 6.14 9.03 -2.40
C ILE A 54 6.34 10.55 -2.37
N ILE A 55 6.60 11.18 -3.52
CA ILE A 55 6.75 12.64 -3.61
C ILE A 55 5.45 13.34 -3.18
N GLN A 56 4.29 12.84 -3.63
CA GLN A 56 2.99 13.39 -3.24
C GLN A 56 2.76 13.28 -1.73
N ILE A 57 2.99 12.11 -1.14
CA ILE A 57 2.82 11.87 0.30
C ILE A 57 3.75 12.79 1.10
N ARG A 58 5.03 12.89 0.73
CA ARG A 58 5.99 13.75 1.45
C ARG A 58 5.66 15.24 1.37
N LYS A 59 4.98 15.69 0.31
CA LYS A 59 4.49 17.08 0.23
C LYS A 59 3.37 17.34 1.23
N GLN A 60 2.51 16.35 1.48
CA GLN A 60 1.37 16.47 2.38
C GLN A 60 1.73 16.17 3.84
N TYR A 61 2.60 15.19 4.06
CA TYR A 61 3.08 14.72 5.35
C TYR A 61 4.61 14.72 5.35
N PRO A 62 5.28 15.86 5.61
CA PRO A 62 6.74 15.97 5.47
C PRO A 62 7.54 15.13 6.46
N THR A 63 6.96 14.83 7.62
CA THR A 63 7.59 14.11 8.72
C THR A 63 7.47 12.59 8.63
N ILE A 64 6.66 12.07 7.71
CA ILE A 64 6.43 10.63 7.56
C ILE A 64 7.73 9.91 7.17
N GLU A 65 8.07 8.88 7.93
CA GLU A 65 9.21 8.01 7.66
C GLU A 65 8.76 6.73 6.96
N GLY A 66 9.68 6.02 6.30
CA GLY A 66 9.35 4.73 5.71
C GLY A 66 8.21 4.75 4.67
N VAL A 67 7.98 5.86 3.95
CA VAL A 67 6.83 6.06 3.05
C VAL A 67 6.56 4.87 2.12
N LYS A 68 7.62 4.28 1.56
CA LYS A 68 7.49 3.12 0.66
C LYS A 68 6.97 1.88 1.39
N SER A 69 7.46 1.59 2.60
CA SER A 69 6.94 0.48 3.40
C SER A 69 5.52 0.75 3.86
N ASN A 70 5.20 1.97 4.30
CA ASN A 70 3.85 2.33 4.75
C ASN A 70 2.86 2.24 3.59
N LEU A 71 3.26 2.61 2.37
CA LEU A 71 2.45 2.46 1.16
C LEU A 71 2.14 0.99 0.85
N ILE A 72 3.15 0.12 0.96
CA ILE A 72 2.94 -1.33 0.78
C ILE A 72 2.00 -1.85 1.88
N ARG A 73 2.22 -1.51 3.16
CA ARG A 73 1.34 -1.92 4.27
C ARG A 73 -0.09 -1.45 4.06
N ALA A 74 -0.29 -0.16 3.81
CA ALA A 74 -1.59 0.44 3.52
C ALA A 74 -2.31 -0.31 2.39
N SER A 75 -1.58 -0.68 1.32
CA SER A 75 -2.18 -1.40 0.19
C SER A 75 -2.67 -2.79 0.57
N ILE A 76 -1.91 -3.51 1.40
CA ILE A 76 -2.25 -4.85 1.87
C ILE A 76 -3.45 -4.78 2.82
N ILE A 77 -3.38 -3.89 3.82
CA ILE A 77 -4.44 -3.70 4.82
C ILE A 77 -5.75 -3.29 4.15
N GLN A 78 -5.71 -2.30 3.25
CA GLN A 78 -6.88 -1.83 2.53
C GLN A 78 -7.58 -2.96 1.78
N ARG A 79 -6.80 -3.86 1.13
CA ARG A 79 -7.38 -4.98 0.39
C ARG A 79 -7.96 -6.05 1.31
N LEU A 80 -7.25 -6.38 2.41
CA LEU A 80 -7.73 -7.33 3.40
C LEU A 80 -9.06 -6.87 4.02
N LEU A 81 -9.18 -5.58 4.35
CA LEU A 81 -10.41 -5.02 4.90
C LEU A 81 -11.58 -5.11 3.91
N ARG A 82 -11.34 -4.84 2.61
CA ARG A 82 -12.37 -4.97 1.56
C ARG A 82 -12.84 -6.41 1.37
N GLU A 83 -11.90 -7.35 1.33
CA GLU A 83 -12.22 -8.78 1.23
C GLU A 83 -13.02 -9.24 2.46
N ALA A 84 -12.67 -8.80 3.67
CA ALA A 84 -13.41 -9.12 4.89
C ALA A 84 -14.84 -8.57 4.86
N THR A 85 -15.05 -7.32 4.46
CA THR A 85 -16.40 -6.72 4.38
C THR A 85 -17.31 -7.44 3.39
N SER A 86 -16.78 -7.96 2.27
CA SER A 86 -17.58 -8.69 1.28
C SER A 86 -18.12 -10.05 1.77
N VAL A 87 -17.51 -10.65 2.79
CA VAL A 87 -17.93 -11.96 3.32
C VAL A 87 -19.06 -11.82 4.34
N THR A 88 -19.17 -10.67 4.99
CA THR A 88 -20.22 -10.37 5.98
C THR A 88 -21.54 -9.87 5.39
N GLU A 89 -21.62 -9.61 4.09
CA GLU A 89 -22.85 -9.17 3.40
C GLU A 89 -23.65 -10.33 2.76
N VAL A 90 -23.70 -11.51 3.41
CA VAL A 90 -24.47 -12.69 2.95
C VAL A 90 -25.53 -13.10 3.96
#